data_AF-A0AAV3U2I5-F1
#
_entry.id   AF-A0AAV3U2I5-F1
#
_cell.length_a   1.000
_cell.length_b   1.000
_cell.length_c   1.000
_cell.angle_alpha   90.00
_cell.angle_beta   90.00
_cell.angle_gamma   90.00
#
_symmetry.space_group_name_H-M   'P 1'
#
loop_
_entity.id
_entity.type
_entity.pdbx_description
1 polymer ?
#
loop_
_entity_poly.entity_id
_entity_poly.type
_entity_poly.pdbx_seq_one_letter_code
_entity_poly.pdbx_strand_id
1 'polypeptide(L)'
;MFVGSVIERKPIKEEAGICWTTEHGKQCGSKVATFKIEELIKGNEENIITVFAGDGCYCVDPYLESGQRYIVFATNSGDKAAYNSMNACATQPYHEEILKEIKSSK
;
A
#
# COMPACT_ATOMS: atom_id res chain seq x y z
N MET A 1 1.74 7.50 -7.13
CA MET A 1 0.75 6.54 -7.64
C MET A 1 1.40 5.67 -8.70
N PHE A 2 1.31 4.36 -8.52
CA PHE A 2 1.97 3.39 -9.40
C PHE A 2 1.21 2.06 -9.39
N VAL A 3 1.45 1.23 -10.39
CA VAL A 3 1.15 -0.19 -10.36
C VAL A 3 2.39 -0.94 -9.92
N GLY A 4 2.23 -1.84 -8.97
CA GLY A 4 3.35 -2.65 -8.50
C GLY A 4 2.91 -3.94 -7.84
N SER A 5 3.86 -4.87 -7.78
CA SER A 5 3.69 -6.16 -7.11
C SER A 5 4.38 -6.14 -5.76
N VAL A 6 3.71 -6.68 -4.74
CA VAL A 6 4.29 -6.80 -3.39
C VAL A 6 5.41 -7.81 -3.43
N ILE A 7 6.62 -7.41 -3.04
CA ILE A 7 7.76 -8.32 -2.89
C ILE A 7 7.89 -8.80 -1.44
N GLU A 8 7.60 -7.94 -0.48
CA GLU A 8 7.71 -8.23 0.95
C GLU A 8 6.63 -7.48 1.72
N ARG A 9 6.09 -8.13 2.76
CA ARG A 9 5.22 -7.49 3.75
C ARG A 9 5.70 -7.81 5.16
N LYS A 10 5.67 -6.82 6.04
CA LYS A 10 6.02 -6.96 7.46
C LYS A 10 4.96 -6.30 8.33
N PRO A 11 4.31 -7.04 9.25
CA PRO A 11 3.44 -6.41 10.24
C PRO A 11 4.28 -5.50 11.14
N ILE A 12 3.69 -4.41 11.60
CA ILE A 12 4.29 -3.52 12.59
C ILE A 12 3.68 -3.86 13.93
N LYS A 13 4.54 -4.04 14.93
CA LYS A 13 4.09 -4.23 16.30
C LYS A 13 3.53 -2.90 16.82
N GLU A 14 2.24 -2.89 17.09
CA GLU A 14 1.52 -1.73 17.60
C GLU A 14 1.60 -1.68 19.13
N GLU A 15 1.58 -0.46 19.67
CA GLU A 15 1.46 -0.25 21.12
C GLU A 15 0.02 -0.52 21.59
N ALA A 16 -0.14 -0.81 22.88
CA ALA A 16 -1.44 -1.03 23.49
C ALA A 16 -2.32 0.22 23.34
N GLY A 17 -3.56 0.05 22.86
CA GLY A 17 -4.54 1.14 22.71
C GLY A 17 -4.89 1.53 21.27
N ILE A 18 -4.29 0.91 20.26
CA ILE A 18 -4.69 1.08 18.85
C ILE A 18 -5.91 0.18 18.55
N CYS A 19 -6.94 0.74 17.91
CA CYS A 19 -8.24 0.08 17.72
C CYS A 19 -8.25 -1.13 16.77
N TRP A 20 -7.19 -1.34 15.99
CA TRP A 20 -7.21 -2.27 14.86
C TRP A 20 -5.92 -3.07 14.75
N THR A 21 -5.50 -3.73 15.83
CA THR A 21 -4.24 -4.48 15.84
C THR A 21 -4.34 -5.84 15.12
N THR A 22 -3.19 -6.47 14.92
CA THR A 22 -3.09 -7.86 14.42
C THR A 22 -3.85 -8.90 15.25
N GLU A 23 -4.23 -8.59 16.51
CA GLU A 23 -5.03 -9.47 17.37
C GLU A 23 -6.45 -9.69 16.84
N HIS A 24 -6.97 -8.74 16.06
CA HIS A 24 -8.30 -8.84 15.43
C HIS A 24 -8.31 -9.70 14.16
N GLY A 25 -7.14 -10.13 13.68
CA GLY A 25 -6.99 -10.97 12.50
C GLY A 25 -5.69 -10.70 11.77
N LYS A 26 -5.22 -11.68 10.99
CA LYS A 26 -4.01 -11.56 10.16
C LYS A 26 -4.08 -10.41 9.16
N GLN A 27 -5.30 -9.97 8.84
CA GLN A 27 -5.61 -8.87 7.94
C GLN A 27 -5.78 -7.52 8.66
N CYS A 28 -5.55 -7.44 9.96
CA CYS A 28 -5.64 -6.20 10.73
C CYS A 28 -4.25 -5.75 11.19
N GLY A 29 -4.13 -4.53 11.68
CA GLY A 29 -2.86 -3.94 12.08
C GLY A 29 -2.12 -3.19 10.99
N SER A 30 -1.28 -2.28 11.45
CA SER A 30 -0.33 -1.54 10.65
C SER A 30 0.72 -2.46 10.03
N LYS A 31 1.16 -2.17 8.82
CA LYS A 31 2.22 -2.94 8.15
C LYS A 31 3.06 -2.07 7.24
N VAL A 32 4.26 -2.55 6.94
CA VAL A 32 5.09 -2.05 5.86
C VAL A 32 5.03 -3.04 4.71
N ALA A 33 4.82 -2.54 3.50
CA ALA A 33 4.89 -3.34 2.29
C ALA A 33 5.90 -2.73 1.32
N THR A 34 6.75 -3.57 0.77
CA THR A 34 7.68 -3.20 -0.29
C THR A 34 7.13 -3.69 -1.62
N PHE A 35 7.09 -2.78 -2.59
CA PHE A 35 6.59 -3.02 -3.93
C PHE A 35 7.73 -2.93 -4.93
N LYS A 36 7.72 -3.85 -5.90
CA LYS A 36 8.39 -3.62 -7.17
C LYS A 36 7.45 -2.83 -8.06
N ILE A 37 7.86 -1.63 -8.44
CA ILE A 37 7.13 -0.76 -9.37
C ILE A 37 7.24 -1.37 -10.77
N GLU A 38 6.08 -1.59 -11.39
CA GLU A 38 5.98 -2.08 -12.76
C GLU A 38 5.55 -0.96 -13.71
N GLU A 39 4.71 -0.04 -13.23
CA GLU A 39 4.29 1.13 -13.98
C GLU A 39 4.12 2.35 -13.08
N LEU A 40 4.81 3.45 -13.39
CA LEU A 40 4.64 4.72 -12.68
C LEU A 40 3.55 5.57 -13.36
N ILE A 41 2.47 5.88 -12.63
CA ILE A 41 1.35 6.68 -13.18
C ILE A 41 1.45 8.17 -12.77
N LYS A 42 1.97 8.44 -11.58
CA LYS A 42 2.21 9.80 -11.06
C LYS A 42 3.28 9.77 -9.96
N GLY A 43 4.29 10.63 -10.05
CA GLY A 43 5.40 10.72 -9.10
C GLY A 43 6.74 10.61 -9.80
N ASN A 44 7.78 10.30 -9.03
CA ASN A 44 9.18 10.21 -9.49
C ASN A 44 9.93 9.02 -8.86
N GLU A 45 9.23 8.07 -8.26
CA GLU A 45 9.83 6.89 -7.63
C GLU A 45 10.15 5.84 -8.71
N GLU A 46 11.35 5.28 -8.64
CA GLU A 46 11.83 4.29 -9.61
C GLU A 46 12.07 2.93 -8.96
N ASN A 47 11.66 1.86 -9.66
CA ASN A 47 11.93 0.45 -9.37
C ASN A 47 11.31 -0.15 -8.11
N ILE A 48 11.61 0.35 -6.91
CA ILE A 48 11.19 -0.26 -5.64
C ILE A 48 10.78 0.84 -4.67
N ILE A 49 9.66 0.63 -3.97
CA ILE A 49 9.17 1.57 -2.97
C ILE A 49 8.62 0.81 -1.76
N THR A 50 8.91 1.33 -0.59
CA THR A 50 8.38 0.81 0.67
C THR A 50 7.36 1.79 1.24
N VAL A 51 6.17 1.28 1.53
CA VAL A 51 5.04 2.09 2.01
C VAL A 51 4.52 1.57 3.35
N PHE A 52 4.11 2.50 4.21
CA PHE A 52 3.44 2.23 5.47
C PHE A 52 1.93 2.27 5.27
N ALA A 53 1.23 1.22 5.69
CA ALA A 53 -0.22 1.16 5.71
C ALA A 53 -0.69 1.05 7.17
N GLY A 54 -1.22 2.14 7.72
CA GLY A 54 -1.67 2.21 9.12
C GLY A 54 -3.04 1.56 9.39
N ASP A 55 -3.92 1.51 8.38
CA ASP A 55 -5.23 0.87 8.51
C ASP A 55 -5.31 -0.34 7.59
N GLY A 56 -4.89 -1.48 8.12
CA GLY A 56 -4.91 -2.73 7.39
C GLY A 56 -6.26 -3.44 7.35
N CYS A 57 -7.15 -3.13 8.30
CA CYS A 57 -8.31 -3.95 8.63
C CYS A 57 -9.56 -3.54 7.85
N TYR A 58 -9.74 -2.23 7.62
CA TYR A 58 -10.95 -1.71 6.98
C TYR A 58 -10.78 -1.45 5.48
N CYS A 59 -9.59 -1.02 5.06
CA CYS A 59 -9.43 -0.38 3.76
C CYS A 59 -8.71 -1.19 2.68
N VAL A 60 -7.93 -2.23 3.04
CA VAL A 60 -7.08 -2.94 2.08
C VAL A 60 -7.38 -4.43 2.14
N ASP A 61 -8.30 -4.87 1.27
CA ASP A 61 -8.52 -6.28 0.96
C ASP A 61 -8.08 -6.54 -0.49
N PRO A 62 -7.21 -7.54 -0.79
CA PRO A 62 -6.43 -8.40 0.10
C PRO A 62 -5.28 -7.63 0.75
N TYR A 63 -4.86 -8.09 1.92
CA TYR A 63 -3.92 -7.50 2.89
C TYR A 63 -2.45 -7.31 2.40
N LEU A 64 -2.24 -6.80 1.19
CA LEU A 64 -0.93 -6.64 0.54
C LEU A 64 -0.13 -7.95 0.52
N GLU A 65 -0.74 -9.03 0.03
CA GLU A 65 -0.08 -10.33 0.02
C GLU A 65 1.09 -10.36 -0.97
N SER A 66 2.20 -10.99 -0.58
CA SER A 66 3.37 -11.13 -1.45
C SER A 66 3.01 -11.79 -2.78
N GLY A 67 3.51 -11.23 -3.87
CA GLY A 67 3.22 -11.66 -5.24
C GLY A 67 1.93 -11.08 -5.83
N GLN A 68 1.08 -10.43 -5.04
CA GLN A 68 -0.10 -9.75 -5.57
C GLN A 68 0.23 -8.36 -6.09
N ARG A 69 -0.54 -7.96 -7.11
CA ARG A 69 -0.40 -6.71 -7.85
C ARG A 69 -1.49 -5.72 -7.44
N TYR A 70 -1.12 -4.46 -7.26
CA TYR A 70 -2.00 -3.40 -6.78
C TYR A 70 -1.84 -2.11 -7.59
N ILE A 71 -2.90 -1.31 -7.62
CA ILE A 71 -2.83 0.11 -7.95
C ILE A 71 -2.65 0.87 -6.64
N VAL A 72 -1.44 1.39 -6.42
CA VAL A 72 -1.02 1.95 -5.13
C VAL A 72 -1.07 3.47 -5.13
N PHE A 73 -1.77 4.01 -4.14
CA PHE A 73 -1.89 5.44 -3.88
C PHE A 73 -1.01 5.80 -2.69
N ALA A 74 0.28 6.03 -2.94
CA ALA A 74 1.21 6.48 -1.91
C ALA A 74 1.42 8.01 -1.97
N THR A 75 1.56 8.64 -0.80
CA THR A 75 2.01 10.02 -0.63
C THR A 75 3.40 10.03 -0.02
N ASN A 76 4.24 10.96 -0.51
CA ASN A 76 5.56 11.17 0.08
C ASN A 76 5.37 11.82 1.46
N SER A 77 5.85 11.15 2.50
CA SER A 77 5.72 11.60 3.89
C SER A 77 6.81 12.58 4.34
N GLY A 78 7.65 13.03 3.40
CA GLY A 78 8.78 13.93 3.60
C GLY A 78 10.07 13.21 3.98
N ASP A 79 11.19 13.93 3.86
CA ASP A 79 12.56 13.38 3.97
C ASP A 79 12.90 12.74 5.34
N LYS A 80 12.11 13.03 6.38
CA LYS A 80 12.31 12.49 7.73
C LYS A 80 11.51 11.23 8.02
N ALA A 81 10.58 10.86 7.14
CA ALA A 81 9.77 9.66 7.33
C ALA A 81 10.56 8.43 6.89
N ALA A 82 10.50 7.36 7.69
CA ALA A 82 11.12 6.09 7.32
C ALA A 82 10.46 5.45 6.08
N TYR A 83 9.18 5.77 5.83
CA TYR A 83 8.37 5.20 4.76
C TYR A 83 7.41 6.23 4.16
N ASN A 84 7.05 6.04 2.90
CA ASN A 84 5.94 6.76 2.28
C ASN A 84 4.61 6.26 2.85
N SER A 85 3.64 7.15 3.04
CA SER A 85 2.32 6.76 3.55
C SER A 85 1.46 6.19 2.43
N MET A 86 0.91 4.99 2.64
CA MET A 86 -0.07 4.40 1.75
C MET A 86 -1.45 4.93 2.10
N ASN A 87 -2.13 5.51 1.11
CA ASN A 87 -3.56 5.72 1.20
C ASN A 87 -4.26 4.36 1.03
N ALA A 88 -4.46 3.70 2.17
CA ALA A 88 -5.00 2.36 2.28
C ALA A 88 -6.34 2.23 1.54
N CYS A 89 -7.27 3.17 1.73
CA CYS A 89 -8.63 3.07 1.19
C CYS A 89 -8.72 3.40 -0.30
N ALA A 90 -7.71 4.08 -0.86
CA ALA A 90 -7.62 4.30 -2.30
C ALA A 90 -6.82 3.19 -3.00
N THR A 91 -5.94 2.50 -2.26
CA THR A 91 -5.13 1.40 -2.79
C THR A 91 -5.98 0.16 -2.93
N GLN A 92 -5.90 -0.48 -4.09
CA GLN A 92 -6.78 -1.60 -4.44
C GLN A 92 -6.07 -2.63 -5.30
N PRO A 93 -6.58 -3.88 -5.35
CA PRO A 93 -6.07 -4.91 -6.23
C PRO A 93 -6.03 -4.44 -7.68
N TYR A 94 -5.05 -4.94 -8.42
CA TYR A 94 -4.93 -4.61 -9.82
C TYR A 94 -6.10 -5.16 -10.63
N HIS A 95 -6.82 -4.25 -11.27
CA HIS A 95 -7.78 -4.53 -12.34
C HIS A 95 -7.49 -3.59 -13.51
N GLU A 96 -7.42 -4.16 -14.72
CA GLU A 96 -7.06 -3.42 -15.94
C GLU A 96 -8.07 -2.30 -16.24
N GLU A 97 -9.35 -2.56 -16.00
CA GLU A 97 -10.46 -1.63 -16.22
C GLU A 97 -10.31 -0.38 -15.34
N ILE A 98 -10.01 -0.59 -14.05
CA ILE A 98 -9.80 0.49 -13.08
C ILE A 98 -8.60 1.36 -13.48
N LEU A 99 -7.52 0.73 -13.92
CA LEU A 99 -6.35 1.47 -14.41
C LEU A 99 -6.69 2.35 -15.61
N LYS A 100 -7.49 1.83 -16.55
CA LYS A 100 -7.94 2.60 -17.73
C LYS A 100 -8.81 3.79 -17.33
N GLU A 101 -9.73 3.62 -16.39
CA GLU A 101 -10.58 4.71 -15.87
C GLU A 101 -9.73 5.82 -15.22
N ILE A 102 -8.77 5.44 -14.37
CA ILE A 102 -7.85 6.37 -13.71
C ILE A 102 -7.03 7.16 -14.74
N LYS A 103 -6.54 6.49 -15.78
CA LYS A 103 -5.76 7.14 -16.85
C LYS A 103 -6.61 8.05 -17.74
N SER A 104 -7.88 7.71 -17.96
CA SER A 104 -8.81 8.48 -18.80
C SER A 104 -9.40 9.70 -18.10
N SER A 105 -9.32 9.75 -16.77
CA SER A 105 -9.84 10.85 -15.94
C SER A 105 -8.81 11.99 -15.74
N LYS A 106 -7.68 11.95 -16.45
CA LYS A 106 -6.62 12.97 -16.46
C LYS A 106 -6.65 13.75 -17.76
#